data_AF-A0A6V7L1Q1-F1
#
_entry.id   AF-A0A6V7L1Q1-F1
#
_cell.length_a   1.000
_cell.length_b   1.000
_cell.length_c   1.000
_cell.angle_alpha   90.00
_cell.angle_beta   90.00
_cell.angle_gamma   90.00
#
_symmetry.space_group_name_H-M   'P 1'
#
loop_
_entity.id
_entity.type
_entity.pdbx_description
1 polymer ?
#
loop_
_entity_poly.entity_id
_entity_poly.type
_entity_poly.pdbx_seq_one_letter_code
_entity_poly.pdbx_strand_id
1 'polypeptide(L)' 'ENHKMLMKNANENDSSMMSSDYPKIIAVDLQAMAPLEGVVQIQGDITKVSTAEEIIRHFGNTKADLVVCDGAPD' A
#
# COMPACT_ATOMS: atom_id res chain seq x y z
N GLU A 1 -14.56 20.85 -17.89
CA GLU A 1 -13.19 20.29 -17.77
C GLU A 1 -13.21 18.83 -18.15
N ASN A 2 -12.38 18.46 -19.11
CA ASN A 2 -12.34 17.13 -19.74
C ASN A 2 -11.56 16.15 -18.85
N HIS A 3 -12.20 15.12 -18.28
CA HIS A 3 -11.48 13.92 -17.85
C HIS A 3 -11.65 12.83 -18.91
N LYS A 4 -10.65 12.76 -19.78
CA LYS A 4 -10.57 11.92 -20.98
C LYS A 4 -10.28 10.47 -20.57
N MET A 5 -11.14 9.53 -20.97
CA MET A 5 -10.77 8.12 -21.10
C MET A 5 -9.50 8.03 -21.98
N LEU A 6 -8.47 7.31 -21.53
CA LEU A 6 -7.47 6.73 -22.41
C LEU A 6 -7.25 5.27 -22.05
N MET A 7 -7.78 4.37 -22.88
CA MET A 7 -7.14 3.09 -23.13
C MET A 7 -5.79 3.36 -23.80
N LYS A 8 -4.71 2.80 -23.27
CA LYS A 8 -3.38 2.87 -23.89
C LYS A 8 -2.88 1.43 -24.10
N ASN A 9 -2.95 0.96 -25.34
CA ASN A 9 -2.15 -0.17 -25.80
C ASN A 9 -0.90 0.40 -26.48
N ALA A 10 0.26 0.22 -25.87
CA ALA A 10 1.56 0.18 -26.54
C ALA A 10 2.61 -0.32 -25.54
N ASN A 11 3.28 -1.42 -25.89
CA ASN A 11 4.45 -1.96 -25.24
C ASN A 11 5.65 -1.05 -25.51
N GLU A 12 6.05 -0.22 -24.56
CA GLU A 12 7.36 0.44 -24.53
C GLU A 12 7.84 0.56 -23.07
N ASN A 13 9.03 0.04 -22.82
CA ASN A 13 9.76 0.18 -21.55
C ASN A 13 10.03 1.66 -21.27
N ASP A 14 9.46 2.21 -20.21
CA ASP A 14 9.90 3.48 -19.63
C ASP A 14 10.00 3.38 -18.11
N SER A 15 11.19 2.97 -17.67
CA SER A 15 11.67 3.09 -16.30
C SER A 15 12.10 4.53 -16.05
N SER A 16 11.18 5.42 -15.65
CA SER A 16 11.41 6.52 -14.69
C SER A 16 10.30 7.57 -14.80
N MET A 17 9.84 8.06 -13.65
CA MET A 17 8.85 9.13 -13.47
C MET A 17 7.37 8.75 -13.65
N MET A 18 6.81 8.12 -12.60
CA MET A 18 5.61 8.70 -12.01
C MET A 18 5.99 9.25 -10.64
N SER A 19 6.10 10.58 -10.54
CA SER A 19 5.83 11.28 -9.27
C SER A 19 4.33 11.15 -9.02
N SER A 20 3.90 9.96 -8.61
CA SER A 20 2.52 9.67 -8.29
C SER A 20 2.24 10.26 -6.91
N ASP A 21 1.50 11.37 -6.85
CA ASP A 21 0.85 11.94 -5.64
C ASP A 21 -0.16 10.96 -4.98
N TYR A 22 -0.02 9.66 -5.23
CA TYR A 22 -0.88 8.64 -4.68
C TYR A 22 -0.36 8.23 -3.29
N PRO A 23 -1.25 8.12 -2.30
CA PRO A 23 -0.87 7.77 -0.95
C PRO A 23 -0.26 6.37 -0.91
N LYS A 24 0.77 6.21 -0.09
CA LYS A 24 1.33 4.88 0.21
C LYS A 24 0.43 4.19 1.22
N ILE A 25 -0.19 3.09 0.81
CA ILE A 25 -1.11 2.32 1.65
C ILE A 25 -0.45 1.00 2.05
N ILE A 26 -0.49 0.71 3.34
CA ILE A 26 -0.07 -0.57 3.90
C ILE A 26 -1.28 -1.18 4.62
N ALA A 27 -1.64 -2.40 4.25
CA ALA A 27 -2.67 -3.19 4.91
C ALA A 27 -2.01 -4.35 5.66
N VAL A 28 -2.48 -4.61 6.88
CA VAL A 28 -1.95 -5.66 7.75
C VAL A 28 -3.09 -6.46 8.33
N ASP A 29 -3.04 -7.78 8.17
CA ASP A 29 -4.03 -8.70 8.72
C ASP A 29 -3.35 -10.00 9.16
N LEU A 30 -3.93 -10.71 10.13
CA LEU A 30 -3.52 -12.07 10.50
C LEU A 30 -3.85 -13.09 9.40
N GLN A 31 -4.96 -12.87 8.70
CA GLN A 31 -5.47 -13.70 7.64
C GLN A 31 -4.87 -13.26 6.29
N ALA A 32 -4.88 -14.19 5.32
CA ALA A 32 -4.45 -13.88 3.98
C ALA A 32 -5.49 -12.96 3.28
N MET A 33 -5.00 -11.93 2.59
CA MET A 33 -5.82 -11.00 1.81
C MET A 33 -5.66 -11.27 0.31
N ALA A 34 -6.71 -10.98 -0.47
CA ALA A 34 -6.61 -10.98 -1.93
C ALA A 34 -5.75 -9.78 -2.39
N PRO A 35 -4.89 -9.93 -3.41
CA PRO A 35 -4.05 -8.84 -3.86
C PRO A 35 -4.83 -7.59 -4.27
N LEU A 36 -4.52 -6.43 -3.67
CA LEU A 36 -5.07 -5.13 -4.02
C LEU A 36 -4.01 -4.28 -4.73
N GLU A 37 -4.38 -3.72 -5.89
CA GLU A 37 -3.51 -2.83 -6.66
C GLU A 37 -3.14 -1.57 -5.85
N GLY A 38 -1.86 -1.22 -5.83
CA GLY A 38 -1.37 -0.03 -5.10
C GLY A 38 -1.29 -0.19 -3.58
N VAL A 39 -1.62 -1.36 -3.03
CA VAL A 39 -1.56 -1.63 -1.58
C VAL A 39 -0.45 -2.62 -1.26
N VAL A 40 0.45 -2.24 -0.36
CA VAL A 40 1.40 -3.18 0.24
C VAL A 40 0.65 -4.00 1.28
N GLN A 41 0.60 -5.31 1.12
CA GLN A 41 -0.06 -6.21 2.06
C GLN A 41 0.97 -6.98 2.87
N ILE A 42 0.81 -6.96 4.18
CA ILE A 42 1.62 -7.72 5.12
C ILE A 42 0.66 -8.68 5.83
N GLN A 43 0.94 -9.98 5.76
CA GLN A 43 0.26 -10.95 6.61
C GLN A 43 1.06 -11.09 7.90
N GLY A 44 0.52 -10.61 9.01
CA GLY A 44 1.26 -10.57 10.27
C GLY A 44 0.41 -10.19 11.47
N ASP A 45 0.91 -10.56 12.64
CA ASP A 45 0.33 -10.21 13.92
C ASP A 45 0.79 -8.81 14.33
N ILE A 46 -0.12 -7.85 14.34
CA ILE A 46 0.14 -6.45 14.70
C ILE A 46 0.68 -6.28 16.12
N THR A 47 0.53 -7.27 17.00
CA THR A 47 1.11 -7.26 18.36
C THR A 47 2.61 -7.61 18.36
N LYS A 48 3.16 -8.11 17.25
CA LYS A 48 4.58 -8.47 17.11
C LYS A 48 5.41 -7.26 16.66
N VAL A 49 6.56 -7.09 17.32
CA VAL A 49 7.56 -6.07 16.95
C VAL A 49 8.05 -6.25 15.51
N SER A 50 8.18 -7.50 15.04
CA SER A 50 8.59 -7.80 13.66
C SER A 50 7.66 -7.18 12.62
N THR A 51 6.35 -7.21 12.86
CA THR A 51 5.35 -6.62 11.98
C THR A 51 5.43 -5.10 11.99
N ALA A 52 5.65 -4.49 13.16
CA ALA A 52 5.89 -3.06 13.26
C ALA A 52 7.17 -2.63 12.51
N GLU A 53 8.27 -3.38 12.64
CA GLU A 53 9.51 -3.10 11.91
C GLU A 53 9.33 -3.18 10.39
N GLU A 54 8.54 -4.14 9.91
CA GLU A 54 8.24 -4.29 8.49
C GLU A 54 7.44 -3.10 7.95
N ILE A 55 6.39 -2.68 8.66
CA ILE A 55 5.61 -1.47 8.34
C ILE A 55 6.53 -0.25 8.24
N ILE A 56 7.41 -0.04 9.23
CA ILE A 56 8.32 1.12 9.27
C ILE A 56 9.31 1.09 8.09
N ARG A 57 9.85 -0.09 7.74
CA ARG A 57 10.74 -0.24 6.58
C ARG A 57 10.03 0.13 5.29
N HIS A 58 8.76 -0.26 5.13
CA HIS A 58 7.98 0.13 3.97
C HIS A 58 7.72 1.64 3.90
N PHE A 59 7.56 2.34 5.03
CA PHE A 59 7.46 3.81 5.03
C PHE A 59 8.82 4.52 4.90
N GLY A 60 9.94 3.80 4.78
CA GLY A 60 11.26 4.44 4.69
C GLY A 60 11.64 5.17 5.97
N ASN A 61 11.24 4.62 7.13
CA ASN A 61 11.46 5.20 8.47
C ASN A 61 10.75 6.54 8.71
N THR A 62 9.75 6.91 7.89
CA THR A 62 8.86 8.02 8.19
C THR A 62 7.60 7.54 8.93
N LYS A 63 6.88 8.47 9.56
CA LYS A 63 5.59 8.18 10.20
C LYS A 63 4.49 8.18 9.15
N ALA A 64 3.47 7.35 9.35
CA ALA A 64 2.23 7.43 8.59
C ALA A 64 1.44 8.68 8.99
N ASP A 65 0.72 9.26 8.02
CA ASP A 65 -0.18 10.40 8.24
C ASP A 65 -1.52 9.97 8.88
N LEU A 66 -1.98 8.75 8.56
CA LEU A 66 -3.23 8.19 9.04
C LEU A 66 -3.06 6.70 9.34
N VAL A 67 -3.61 6.26 10.47
CA VAL A 67 -3.75 4.85 10.83
C VAL A 67 -5.24 4.59 11.08
N VAL A 68 -5.79 3.59 10.39
CA VAL A 68 -7.16 3.13 10.56
C VAL A 68 -7.12 1.69 11.06
N CYS A 69 -7.96 1.37 12.04
CA CYS A 69 -8.16 0.02 12.53
C CYS A 69 -9.66 -0.29 12.43
N ASP A 70 -10.00 -1.33 11.69
CA ASP A 70 -11.35 -1.91 11.60
C ASP A 70 -11.48 -3.22 12.38
N GLY A 71 -10.40 -3.65 13.05
CA GLY A 71 -10.39 -4.83 13.89
C GLY A 71 -11.40 -4.73 15.03
N ALA A 72 -12.39 -5.60 15.00
CA ALA A 72 -13.27 -5.88 16.13
C ALA A 72 -12.83 -7.21 16.78
N PRO A 73 -12.92 -7.34 18.12
CA PRO A 73 -12.79 -8.65 18.74
C PRO A 73 -13.92 -9.57 18.24
N ASP A 74 -13.59 -10.84 18.00
CA ASP A 74 -14.60 -11.92 18.03
C ASP A 74 -15.16 -12.09 19.46
#